data_AF-A0A4S5ETK5-F1
#
_entry.id   AF-A0A4S5ETK5-F1
#
_cell.length_a   1.000
_cell.length_b   1.000
_cell.length_c   1.000
_cell.angle_alpha   90.00
_cell.angle_beta   90.00
_cell.angle_gamma   90.00
#
_symmetry.space_group_name_H-M   'P 1'
#
loop_
_entity.id
_entity.type
_entity.pdbx_description
1 polymer ?
#
loop_
_entity_poly.entity_id
_entity_poly.type
_entity_poly.pdbx_seq_one_letter_code
_entity_poly.pdbx_strand_id
1 'polypeptide(L)'
;MGGYLTTPVPTLYREQEAAGRAGIAPWLDYPRDQLVEVVATGSACIVIHRTVLEKLAAEHGPTWYTPIGDPQTGKRLSEDLSFCIRARAAGWPTHVDTRVKTTHLKHLWLGKHNAAVAVPA
;
A
#
# COMPACT_ATOMS: atom_id res chain seq x y z
N MET A 1 -20.29 -1.71 -22.53
CA MET A 1 -19.79 -2.75 -21.61
C MET A 1 -19.33 -2.05 -20.34
N GLY A 2 -19.67 -2.58 -19.15
CA GLY A 2 -19.20 -2.08 -17.86
C GLY A 2 -17.78 -2.57 -17.54
N GLY A 3 -17.15 -2.00 -16.51
CA GLY A 3 -15.80 -2.33 -16.07
C GLY A 3 -15.08 -1.09 -15.53
N TYR A 4 -13.94 -1.31 -14.88
CA TYR A 4 -13.06 -0.23 -14.42
C TYR A 4 -11.75 -0.27 -15.19
N LEU A 5 -11.25 0.91 -15.56
CA LEU A 5 -9.88 1.07 -16.02
C LEU A 5 -8.97 0.82 -14.82
N THR A 6 -8.16 -0.23 -14.88
CA THR A 6 -7.27 -0.63 -13.79
C THR A 6 -5.86 -0.86 -14.32
N THR A 7 -4.88 -0.61 -13.47
CA THR A 7 -3.46 -0.82 -13.78
C THR A 7 -2.80 -1.46 -12.56
N PRO A 8 -2.09 -2.59 -12.72
CA PRO A 8 -1.36 -3.19 -11.62
C PRO A 8 -0.20 -2.28 -11.24
N VAL A 9 -0.05 -2.04 -9.95
CA VAL A 9 1.07 -1.29 -9.37
C VAL A 9 1.72 -2.11 -8.27
N PRO A 10 3.04 -1.98 -8.06
CA PRO A 10 3.70 -2.59 -6.91
C PRO A 10 3.11 -2.03 -5.61
N THR A 11 2.96 -2.88 -4.60
CA THR A 11 2.46 -2.47 -3.27
C THR A 11 3.58 -1.88 -2.41
N LEU A 12 4.47 -1.07 -3.00
CA LEU A 12 5.48 -0.30 -2.29
C LEU A 12 5.08 1.16 -2.41
N TYR A 13 4.82 1.84 -1.30
CA TYR A 13 4.31 3.19 -1.33
C TYR A 13 5.25 4.18 -0.64
N ARG A 14 5.42 5.36 -1.25
CA ARG A 14 6.21 6.48 -0.72
C ARG A 14 5.31 7.71 -0.53
N GLU A 15 5.74 8.59 0.37
CA GLU A 15 5.19 9.93 0.47
C GLU A 15 5.35 10.64 -0.87
N GLN A 16 4.30 11.33 -1.31
CA GLN A 16 4.33 12.18 -2.48
C GLN A 16 3.56 13.45 -2.16
N GLU A 17 4.17 14.60 -2.41
CA GLU A 17 3.44 15.85 -2.44
C GLU A 17 2.99 16.17 -3.86
N ALA A 18 1.72 16.52 -4.02
CA ALA A 18 1.16 16.97 -5.27
C ALA A 18 0.19 18.13 -5.04
N ALA A 19 0.38 19.23 -5.78
CA ALA A 19 -0.45 20.45 -5.69
C ALA A 19 -0.63 20.97 -4.24
N GLY A 20 0.46 20.96 -3.45
CA GLY A 20 0.46 21.43 -2.06
C GLY A 20 -0.26 20.52 -1.07
N ARG A 21 -0.53 19.26 -1.45
CA ARG A 21 -1.11 18.24 -0.56
C ARG A 21 -0.16 17.06 -0.42
N ALA A 22 0.11 16.67 0.82
CA ALA A 22 0.76 15.41 1.12
C ALA A 22 -0.16 14.24 0.76
N GLY A 23 0.42 13.21 0.16
CA GLY A 23 -0.25 12.01 -0.29
C GLY A 23 0.71 10.83 -0.33
N ILE A 24 0.21 9.72 -0.85
CA ILE A 24 0.96 8.47 -0.94
C ILE A 24 0.83 7.94 -2.35
N ALA A 25 1.95 7.52 -2.94
CA ALA A 25 2.00 7.05 -4.32
C ALA A 25 2.81 5.76 -4.45
N PRO A 26 2.46 4.89 -5.42
CA PRO A 26 3.22 3.68 -5.68
C PRO A 26 4.63 4.04 -6.16
N TRP A 27 5.62 3.34 -5.63
CA TRP A 27 7.01 3.43 -6.03
C TRP A 27 7.26 2.46 -7.20
N LEU A 28 7.15 2.98 -8.43
CA LEU A 28 7.25 2.17 -9.64
C LEU A 28 8.69 1.69 -9.91
N ASP A 29 9.68 2.54 -9.65
CA ASP A 29 11.11 2.33 -9.85
C ASP A 29 11.84 1.95 -8.55
N TYR A 30 11.29 1.00 -7.80
CA TYR A 30 11.82 0.62 -6.49
C TYR A 30 13.17 -0.15 -6.57
N PRO A 31 14.05 0.01 -5.57
CA PRO A 31 15.32 -0.72 -5.50
C PRO A 31 15.10 -2.23 -5.48
N ARG A 32 15.87 -2.94 -6.31
CA ARG A 32 15.83 -4.40 -6.37
C ARG A 32 16.76 -5.02 -5.33
N ASP A 33 16.36 -6.19 -4.86
CA ASP A 33 17.10 -7.09 -3.98
C ASP A 33 17.62 -6.44 -2.68
N GLN A 34 16.75 -5.63 -2.07
CA GLN A 34 17.02 -4.82 -0.89
C GLN A 34 15.84 -4.84 0.09
N LEU A 35 16.14 -4.64 1.37
CA LEU A 35 15.12 -4.30 2.36
C LEU A 35 14.93 -2.78 2.30
N VAL A 36 13.75 -2.33 1.91
CA VAL A 36 13.45 -0.91 1.76
C VAL A 36 12.35 -0.49 2.74
N GLU A 37 12.54 0.64 3.41
CA GLU A 37 11.47 1.26 4.19
C GLU A 37 10.43 1.88 3.24
N VAL A 38 9.16 1.66 3.54
CA VAL A 38 8.02 2.23 2.80
C VAL A 38 7.08 2.90 3.78
N VAL A 39 6.30 3.85 3.28
CA VAL A 39 5.26 4.51 4.10
C VAL A 39 4.11 3.55 4.36
N ALA A 40 3.81 2.69 3.38
CA ALA A 40 2.80 1.64 3.49
C ALA A 40 2.99 0.54 2.44
N THR A 41 2.31 -0.59 2.64
CA THR A 41 2.21 -1.74 1.71
C THR A 41 0.82 -2.38 1.83
N GLY A 42 0.52 -3.35 0.96
CA GLY A 42 -0.59 -4.28 1.15
C GLY A 42 -0.27 -5.36 2.19
N SER A 43 -1.28 -5.95 2.83
CA SER A 43 -1.12 -6.92 3.94
C SER A 43 -1.24 -8.39 3.51
N ALA A 44 -1.47 -8.67 2.23
CA ALA A 44 -1.67 -10.02 1.72
C ALA A 44 -0.51 -10.99 2.04
N CYS A 45 0.72 -10.48 2.13
CA CYS A 45 1.91 -11.25 2.53
C CYS A 45 2.80 -10.37 3.41
N ILE A 46 2.50 -10.34 4.71
CA ILE A 46 3.21 -9.53 5.68
C ILE A 46 3.52 -10.33 6.95
N VAL A 47 4.65 -10.03 7.57
CA VAL A 47 4.98 -10.51 8.91
C VAL A 47 4.93 -9.32 9.86
N ILE A 48 4.15 -9.44 10.93
CA ILE A 48 3.95 -8.39 11.92
C ILE A 48 4.38 -8.93 13.27
N HIS A 49 5.27 -8.21 13.96
CA HIS A 49 5.61 -8.58 15.34
C HIS A 49 4.38 -8.41 16.24
N ARG A 50 4.04 -9.44 17.02
CA ARG A 50 2.83 -9.48 17.86
C ARG A 50 2.64 -8.23 18.73
N THR A 51 3.74 -7.71 19.31
CA THR A 51 3.72 -6.49 20.14
C THR A 51 3.16 -5.27 19.42
N VAL A 52 3.30 -5.17 18.08
CA VAL A 52 2.70 -4.07 17.31
C VAL A 52 1.19 -4.12 17.44
N LEU A 53 0.59 -5.30 17.24
CA LEU A 53 -0.86 -5.47 17.34
C LEU A 53 -1.35 -5.23 18.78
N GLU A 54 -0.66 -5.78 19.77
CA GLU A 54 -1.05 -5.62 21.18
C GLU A 54 -1.00 -4.16 21.64
N LYS A 55 0.06 -3.42 21.27
CA LYS A 55 0.17 -1.99 21.60
C LYS A 55 -0.91 -1.16 20.93
N LEU A 56 -1.12 -1.35 19.63
CA LEU A 56 -2.16 -0.63 18.90
C LEU A 56 -3.57 -0.93 19.46
N ALA A 57 -3.81 -2.17 19.89
CA ALA A 57 -5.08 -2.54 20.51
C ALA A 57 -5.27 -1.90 21.89
N ALA A 58 -4.21 -1.79 22.69
CA ALA A 58 -4.25 -1.13 23.98
C ALA A 58 -4.52 0.38 23.85
N GLU A 59 -3.95 1.03 22.83
CA GLU A 59 -4.05 2.49 22.63
C GLU A 59 -5.34 2.91 21.91
N HIS A 60 -5.82 2.11 20.95
CA HIS A 60 -6.88 2.50 20.01
C HIS A 60 -8.00 1.47 19.87
N GLY A 61 -8.00 0.42 20.70
CA GLY A 61 -8.87 -0.74 20.53
C GLY A 61 -8.47 -1.62 19.34
N PRO A 62 -9.13 -2.78 19.14
CA PRO A 62 -8.79 -3.76 18.10
C PRO A 62 -9.24 -3.32 16.69
N THR A 63 -8.80 -2.14 16.27
CA THR A 63 -9.20 -1.45 15.02
C THR A 63 -8.08 -1.40 13.99
N TRP A 64 -7.16 -2.37 14.04
CA TRP A 64 -5.89 -2.38 13.28
C TRP A 64 -6.05 -2.01 11.80
N TYR A 65 -7.04 -2.61 11.14
CA TYR A 65 -7.33 -2.44 9.71
C TYR A 65 -8.56 -1.57 9.45
N THR A 66 -9.09 -0.85 10.45
CA THR A 66 -10.21 0.07 10.21
C THR A 66 -9.74 1.21 9.29
N PRO A 67 -10.39 1.44 8.13
CA PRO A 67 -10.04 2.51 7.20
C PRO A 67 -10.00 3.89 7.88
N ILE A 68 -8.90 4.61 7.68
CA ILE A 68 -8.78 6.01 8.10
C ILE A 68 -9.53 6.87 7.07
N GLY A 69 -10.46 7.68 7.55
CA GLY A 69 -11.16 8.67 6.74
C GLY A 69 -10.42 10.00 6.72
N ASP A 70 -10.41 10.66 5.57
CA ASP A 70 -10.04 12.06 5.42
C ASP A 70 -11.27 12.92 5.77
N PRO A 71 -11.24 13.70 6.86
CA PRO A 71 -12.37 14.53 7.28
C PRO A 71 -12.72 15.64 6.28
N GLN A 72 -11.76 16.10 5.48
CA GLN A 72 -11.95 17.21 4.53
C GLN A 72 -12.57 16.73 3.23
N THR A 73 -12.18 15.54 2.74
CA THR A 73 -12.67 15.02 1.44
C THR A 73 -13.73 13.93 1.58
N GLY A 74 -13.94 13.38 2.77
CA GLY A 74 -14.81 12.24 3.03
C GLY A 74 -14.30 10.92 2.43
N LYS A 75 -13.14 10.93 1.76
CA LYS A 75 -12.51 9.74 1.20
C LYS A 75 -11.90 8.90 2.30
N ARG A 76 -11.73 7.60 2.04
CA ARG A 76 -11.07 6.67 2.97
C ARG A 76 -9.84 6.08 2.32
N LEU A 77 -8.80 5.91 3.11
CA LEU A 77 -7.65 5.08 2.75
C LEU A 77 -8.08 3.60 2.79
N SER A 78 -7.38 2.73 2.05
CA SER A 78 -7.64 1.29 2.16
C SER A 78 -7.27 0.78 3.56
N GLU A 79 -7.77 -0.40 3.92
CA GLU A 79 -7.53 -1.01 5.23
C GLU A 79 -6.03 -1.25 5.48
N ASP A 80 -5.33 -1.74 4.47
CA ASP A 80 -3.91 -2.05 4.54
C ASP A 80 -3.04 -0.81 4.77
N LEU A 81 -3.30 0.26 4.01
CA LEU A 81 -2.58 1.52 4.16
C LEU A 81 -2.90 2.15 5.50
N SER A 82 -4.15 2.03 5.96
CA SER A 82 -4.59 2.53 7.27
C SER A 82 -3.85 1.83 8.42
N PHE A 83 -3.64 0.52 8.32
CA PHE A 83 -2.82 -0.22 9.28
C PHE A 83 -1.37 0.28 9.30
N CYS A 84 -0.73 0.39 8.14
CA CYS A 84 0.67 0.82 8.04
C CYS A 84 0.87 2.24 8.59
N ILE A 85 -0.03 3.17 8.29
CA ILE A 85 0.01 4.55 8.79
C ILE A 85 -0.16 4.58 10.30
N ARG A 86 -1.07 3.77 10.85
CA ARG A 86 -1.26 3.66 12.30
C ARG A 86 -0.02 3.09 12.99
N ALA A 87 0.59 2.05 12.41
CA ALA A 87 1.84 1.48 12.93
C ALA A 87 2.98 2.52 12.90
N ARG A 88 3.12 3.27 11.80
CA ARG A 88 4.10 4.36 11.65
C ARG A 88 3.88 5.48 12.67
N ALA A 89 2.62 5.89 12.90
CA ALA A 89 2.27 6.89 13.90
C ALA A 89 2.62 6.44 15.34
N ALA A 90 2.57 5.13 15.60
CA ALA A 90 3.03 4.51 16.85
C ALA A 90 4.55 4.23 16.89
N GLY A 91 5.32 4.72 15.91
CA GLY A 91 6.78 4.62 15.87
C GLY A 91 7.33 3.32 15.27
N TRP A 92 6.50 2.50 14.63
CA TRP A 92 6.92 1.24 14.01
C TRP A 92 7.07 1.41 12.49
N PRO A 93 8.28 1.23 11.92
CA PRO A 93 8.49 1.37 10.49
C PRO A 93 7.93 0.17 9.73
N THR A 94 7.54 0.39 8.48
CA THR A 94 7.14 -0.67 7.55
C THR A 94 8.23 -0.87 6.51
N HIS A 95 8.61 -2.13 6.28
CA HIS A 95 9.63 -2.49 5.30
C HIS A 95 9.11 -3.52 4.31
N VAL A 96 9.63 -3.49 3.09
CA VAL A 96 9.41 -4.51 2.07
C VAL A 96 10.76 -5.09 1.67
N ASP A 97 10.92 -6.41 1.77
CA ASP A 97 12.10 -7.11 1.23
C ASP A 97 11.87 -7.42 -0.25
N THR A 98 12.51 -6.65 -1.13
CA THR A 98 12.34 -6.77 -2.57
C THR A 98 13.06 -7.98 -3.16
N ARG A 99 13.80 -8.77 -2.36
CA ARG A 99 14.36 -10.08 -2.75
C ARG A 99 13.29 -11.16 -2.79
N VAL A 100 12.27 -11.05 -1.94
CA VAL A 100 11.16 -12.01 -1.88
C VAL A 100 10.22 -11.75 -3.06
N LYS A 101 10.24 -12.63 -4.06
CA LYS A 101 9.35 -12.54 -5.22
C LYS A 101 8.09 -13.38 -4.96
N THR A 102 6.92 -12.79 -5.19
CA THR A 102 5.63 -13.47 -5.05
C THR A 102 4.72 -13.07 -6.20
N THR A 103 3.61 -13.80 -6.38
CA THR A 103 2.57 -13.50 -7.37
C THR A 103 1.26 -13.17 -6.66
N HIS A 104 0.42 -12.36 -7.30
CA HIS A 104 -0.92 -12.05 -6.82
C HIS A 104 -1.87 -12.05 -8.00
N LEU A 105 -2.85 -12.96 -8.00
CA LEU A 105 -3.86 -13.02 -9.05
C LEU A 105 -4.74 -11.77 -8.99
N LYS A 106 -4.89 -11.06 -10.11
CA LYS A 106 -5.83 -9.94 -10.27
C LYS A 106 -6.57 -10.11 -11.59
N HIS A 107 -7.89 -10.05 -11.57
CA HIS A 107 -8.70 -10.03 -12.78
C HIS A 107 -8.70 -8.63 -13.39
N LEU A 108 -8.45 -8.52 -14.70
CA LEU A 108 -8.38 -7.26 -15.44
C LEU A 108 -9.38 -7.29 -16.61
N TRP A 109 -10.13 -6.20 -16.79
CA TRP A 109 -10.90 -5.96 -18.01
C TRP A 109 -9.98 -5.40 -19.09
N LEU A 110 -9.96 -6.02 -20.27
CA LEU A 110 -9.09 -5.61 -21.37
C LEU A 110 -9.82 -4.72 -22.38
N GLY A 111 -9.12 -3.70 -22.87
CA GLY A 111 -9.54 -2.82 -23.95
C GLY A 111 -8.34 -2.15 -24.63
N LYS A 112 -8.58 -1.29 -25.63
CA LYS A 112 -7.53 -0.63 -26.44
C LYS A 112 -6.44 0.06 -25.61
N HIS A 113 -6.79 0.59 -24.43
CA HIS A 113 -5.87 1.27 -23.52
C HIS A 113 -4.83 0.33 -22.86
N ASN A 114 -5.07 -0.99 -22.83
CA ASN A 114 -4.13 -1.97 -22.26
C ASN A 114 -3.07 -2.44 -23.27
N ALA A 115 -3.21 -2.13 -24.57
CA ALA A 115 -2.37 -2.67 -25.64
C ALA A 115 -0.91 -2.17 -25.62
N ALA A 116 -0.59 -1.14 -24.83
CA ALA A 116 0.75 -0.53 -24.79
C ALA A 116 1.68 -1.13 -23.72
N VAL A 117 1.22 -2.07 -22.88
CA VAL A 117 2.04 -2.67 -21.82
C VAL A 117 2.70 -3.96 -22.35
N ALA A 118 3.44 -3.85 -23.45
CA ALA A 118 4.39 -4.89 -23.84
C ALA A 118 5.67 -4.67 -23.01
N VAL A 119 5.98 -5.63 -22.15
CA VAL A 119 7.21 -5.62 -21.34
C VAL A 119 8.41 -5.71 -22.30
N PRO A 120 9.37 -4.76 -22.27
CA PRO A 120 10.62 -4.93 -23.01
C PRO A 120 11.39 -6.12 -22.43
N ALA A 121 11.96 -6.93 -23.32
CA ALA A 121 12.68 -8.17 -23.02
C ALA A 121 13.91 -7.96 -22.13
#